data_AF-A0A843IYW0-F1
#
_entry.id   AF-A0A843IYW0-F1
#
_cell.length_a   1.000
_cell.length_b   1.000
_cell.length_c   1.000
_cell.angle_alpha   90.00
_cell.angle_beta   90.00
_cell.angle_gamma   90.00
#
_symmetry.space_group_name_H-M   'P 1'
#
loop_
_entity.id
_entity.type
_entity.pdbx_description
1 polymer ?
#
loop_
_entity_poly.entity_id
_entity_poly.type
_entity_poly.pdbx_seq_one_letter_code
_entity_poly.pdbx_strand_id
1 'polypeptide(L)' 'MVLRAGTRGSRLAMAQTERVCGMLEKLGIKTEIVVIKTIGDDRTNVPMHQVGGQGIFGGLEG' A
#
# COMPACT_ATOMS: atom_id res chain seq x y z
N MET A 1 2.71 21.76 -3.66
CA MET A 1 1.95 20.53 -3.95
C MET A 1 2.54 19.39 -3.12
N VAL A 2 1.71 18.52 -2.54
CA VAL A 2 2.15 17.37 -1.71
C VAL A 2 1.78 16.08 -2.44
N LEU A 3 2.71 15.13 -2.53
CA LEU A 3 2.48 13.84 -3.17
C LEU A 3 1.82 12.86 -2.19
N ARG A 4 0.70 12.23 -2.57
CA ARG A 4 0.03 11.23 -1.73
C ARG A 4 0.55 9.84 -2.05
N ALA A 5 1.13 9.16 -1.07
CA ALA A 5 1.67 7.81 -1.19
C ALA A 5 0.70 6.80 -0.57
N GLY A 6 -0.07 6.11 -1.43
CA GLY A 6 -0.94 5.01 -1.02
C GLY A 6 -0.14 3.77 -0.61
N THR A 7 -0.46 3.15 0.52
CA THR A 7 0.21 1.92 0.98
C THR A 7 -0.71 0.99 1.76
N ARG A 8 -0.39 -0.31 1.79
CA ARG A 8 -1.09 -1.27 2.65
C ARG A 8 -0.73 -1.04 4.12
N GLY A 9 -1.64 -1.41 5.02
CA GLY A 9 -1.44 -1.27 6.46
C GLY A 9 -0.41 -2.24 7.08
N SER A 10 0.10 -3.22 6.32
CA SER A 10 1.10 -4.15 6.84
C SER A 10 2.41 -3.45 7.20
N ARG A 11 3.09 -3.91 8.25
CA ARG A 11 4.37 -3.33 8.72
C ARG A 11 5.43 -3.25 7.62
N LEU A 12 5.49 -4.27 6.75
CA LEU A 12 6.44 -4.28 5.64
C LEU A 12 6.10 -3.23 4.58
N ALA A 13 4.83 -3.11 4.20
CA ALA A 13 4.39 -2.11 3.23
C ALA A 13 4.63 -0.69 3.76
N MET A 14 4.37 -0.45 5.05
CA MET A 14 4.67 0.83 5.68
C MET A 14 6.17 1.17 5.63
N ALA A 15 7.04 0.23 6.04
CA ALA A 15 8.48 0.44 6.02
C ALA A 15 9.03 0.71 4.60
N GLN A 16 8.45 0.06 3.59
CA GLN A 16 8.78 0.31 2.18
C GLN A 16 8.35 1.71 1.75
N THR A 17 7.13 2.14 2.10
CA THR A 17 6.61 3.47 1.77
C THR A 17 7.39 4.57 2.47
N GLU A 18 7.69 4.42 3.76
CA GLU A 18 8.53 5.37 4.51
C GLU A 18 9.92 5.53 3.88
N ARG A 19 10.54 4.43 3.44
CA ARG A 19 11.82 4.47 2.73
C ARG A 19 11.74 5.32 1.46
N VAL A 20 10.70 5.13 0.65
CA VAL A 20 10.52 5.90 -0.59
C VAL A 20 10.21 7.37 -0.30
N CYS A 21 9.36 7.65 0.68
CA CYS A 21 9.06 9.01 1.11
C CYS A 21 10.31 9.75 1.59
N GLY A 22 11.17 9.09 2.39
CA GLY A 22 12.43 9.67 2.82
C GLY A 22 13.43 9.93 1.68
N MET A 23 13.38 9.15 0.59
CA MET A 23 14.15 9.45 -0.63
C MET A 23 13.60 10.67 -1.37
N LEU A 24 12.28 10.81 -1.45
CA LEU A 24 11.61 11.96 -2.07
C LEU A 24 11.82 13.25 -1.27
N GLU A 25 11.78 13.16 0.06
CA GLU A 25 12.03 14.29 0.95
C GLU A 25 13.45 14.87 0.76
N LYS A 26 14.47 14.02 0.57
CA LYS A 26 15.85 14.45 0.25
C LYS A 26 15.95 15.22 -1.08
N LEU A 27 14.97 15.06 -1.97
CA LEU A 27 14.86 15.81 -3.23
C LEU A 27 13.95 17.05 -3.10
N GLY A 28 13.51 17.39 -1.88
CA GLY A 28 12.62 18.52 -1.61
C GLY A 28 11.15 18.26 -1.90
N ILE A 29 10.76 17.00 -2.13
CA ILE A 29 9.37 16.62 -2.44
C ILE A 29 8.66 16.24 -1.15
N LYS A 30 7.61 16.99 -0.81
CA LYS A 30 6.75 16.69 0.34
C LYS A 30 5.80 15.54 0.01
N THR A 31 5.68 14.58 0.92
CA THR A 31 4.80 13.42 0.78
C THR A 31 3.85 13.27 1.97
N GLU A 32 2.67 12.71 1.72
CA GLU A 32 1.68 12.30 2.71
C GLU A 32 1.39 10.80 2.53
N ILE A 33 1.58 9.99 3.57
CA ILE A 33 1.29 8.55 3.51
C ILE A 33 -0.19 8.32 3.80
N VAL A 34 -0.86 7.59 2.91
CA VAL A 34 -2.27 7.22 3.04
C VAL A 34 -2.38 5.70 3.10
N VAL A 35 -2.89 5.16 4.20
CA VAL A 35 -3.14 3.73 4.32
C VAL A 35 -4.40 3.36 3.54
N ILE A 36 -4.29 2.36 2.67
CA ILE A 36 -5.33 1.83 1.81
C ILE A 36 -5.58 0.38 2.21
N LYS A 37 -6.85 0.01 2.39
CA LYS A 37 -7.27 -1.37 2.58
C LYS A 37 -7.42 -2.08 1.24
N THR A 38 -6.93 -3.31 1.16
CA THR A 38 -7.04 -4.16 -0.03
C THR A 38 -7.81 -5.44 0.30
N ILE A 39 -8.42 -6.08 -0.70
CA ILE A 39 -9.15 -7.35 -0.54
C ILE A 39 -8.27 -8.43 0.12
N GLY A 40 -6.98 -8.43 -0.21
CA GLY A 40 -5.98 -9.33 0.37
C GLY A 40 -5.64 -9.05 1.84
N ASP A 41 -6.01 -7.90 2.40
CA ASP A 41 -5.88 -7.63 3.84
C ASP A 41 -7.00 -8.26 4.65
N ASP A 42 -8.23 -8.33 4.10
CA ASP A 42 -9.41 -8.84 4.80
C ASP A 42 -9.57 -10.36 4.67
N ARG A 43 -9.07 -10.96 3.59
CA ARG A 43 -9.25 -12.41 3.29
C ARG A 43 -7.98 -13.23 3.57
N THR A 44 -7.62 -13.37 4.84
CA THR A 44 -6.43 -14.13 5.29
C THR A 44 -6.62 -15.63 5.42
N ASN A 45 -7.88 -16.11 5.46
CA ASN A 45 -8.21 -17.51 5.79
C ASN A 45 -8.72 -18.32 4.59
N VAL A 46 -8.47 -17.84 3.37
CA VAL A 46 -8.82 -18.52 2.12
C VAL A 46 -7.55 -18.75 1.30
N PRO A 47 -7.33 -19.96 0.75
CA PRO A 47 -6.21 -20.25 -0.11
C PRO A 47 -6.06 -19.20 -1.23
N MET A 48 -4.84 -18.73 -1.47
CA MET A 48 -4.57 -17.62 -2.39
C MET A 48 -5.08 -17.86 -3.82
N HIS A 49 -5.19 -19.12 -4.26
CA HIS A 49 -5.78 -19.50 -5.55
C HIS A 49 -7.32 -19.43 -5.58
N GLN A 50 -7.99 -19.49 -4.42
CA GLN A 50 -9.44 -19.28 -4.29
C GLN A 50 -9.82 -17.80 -4.21
N VAL A 51 -8.89 -16.93 -3.86
CA VAL A 51 -9.11 -15.46 -3.86
C VAL A 51 -9.09 -14.89 -5.28
N GLY A 52 -8.43 -15.58 -6.23
CA GLY A 52 -8.63 -15.48 -7.69
C GLY A 52 -8.58 -14.10 -8.36
N GLY A 53 -7.64 -13.91 -9.28
CA GLY A 53 -7.63 -12.81 -10.26
C GLY A 53 -6.64 -11.68 -9.96
N GLN A 54 -6.13 -11.03 -11.01
CA GLN A 54 -5.16 -9.93 -10.91
C GLN A 54 -5.57 -8.90 -9.85
N GLY A 55 -4.62 -8.53 -8.97
CA GLY A 55 -4.77 -7.37 -8.09
C GLY A 55 -5.27 -7.64 -6.67
N ILE A 56 -5.05 -8.82 -6.07
CA ILE A 56 -5.44 -9.10 -4.67
C ILE A 56 -4.91 -8.03 -3.67
N PHE A 57 -3.75 -7.45 -3.95
CA PHE A 57 -3.10 -6.40 -3.13
C PHE A 57 -3.07 -5.02 -3.81
N GLY A 58 -3.76 -4.84 -4.94
CA GLY A 58 -3.87 -3.58 -5.68
C GLY A 58 -5.29 -3.16 -6.02
N GLY A 59 -6.26 -4.07 -5.88
CA GLY A 59 -7.68 -3.82 -6.01
C GLY A 59 -8.17 -3.10 -4.77
N LEU A 60 -8.66 -1.88 -4.99
CA LEU A 60 -9.44 -1.14 -4.01
C LEU A 60 -10.81 -1.82 -3.95
N GLU A 61 -11.30 -2.17 -2.77
CA GLU A 61 -12.73 -2.46 -2.63
C GLU A 61 -13.50 -1.15 -2.86
N GLY A 62 -14.52 -1.22 -3.71
CA GLY A 62 -15.51 -0.16 -3.94
C GLY A 62 -16.66 -0.27 -2.97
#